data_AF-A0AAN8WGI3-F1
#
_entry.id   AF-A0AAN8WGI3-F1
#
_cell.length_a   1.000
_cell.length_b   1.000
_cell.length_c   1.000
_cell.angle_alpha   90.00
_cell.angle_beta   90.00
_cell.angle_gamma   90.00
#
_symmetry.space_group_name_H-M   'P 1'
#
loop_
_entity.id
_entity.type
_entity.pdbx_description
1 polymer ?
#
loop_
_entity_poly.entity_id
_entity_poly.type
_entity_poly.pdbx_seq_one_letter_code
_entity_poly.pdbx_strand_id
1 'polypeptide(L)' 'MTGVGGGVDGMPPIKGPGGEIGPGARLGHGRVEHVSEYDILPHHNRCEPITITLCKDIQYNTTIMPNLLKHHSQEEA' A
#
# COMPACT_ATOMS: atom_id res chain seq x y z
N MET A 1 1.54 30.18 -26.81
CA MET A 1 2.51 30.02 -25.72
C MET A 1 1.78 30.46 -24.46
N THR A 2 1.31 29.61 -23.56
CA THR A 2 1.83 28.34 -23.02
C THR A 2 0.65 27.53 -22.49
N GLY A 3 0.60 26.22 -22.79
CA GLY A 3 -0.38 25.30 -22.21
C GLY A 3 0.00 24.97 -20.77
N VAL A 4 -0.97 25.01 -19.86
CA VAL A 4 -0.81 24.48 -18.50
C VAL A 4 -1.14 23.01 -18.55
N GLY A 5 -0.12 22.18 -18.74
CA GLY A 5 -0.17 20.75 -18.47
C GLY A 5 -0.06 20.52 -16.97
N GLY A 6 -1.17 20.20 -16.31
CA GLY A 6 -1.17 19.72 -14.92
C GLY A 6 -0.82 18.23 -14.90
N GLY A 7 0.46 17.92 -14.76
CA GLY A 7 0.95 16.55 -14.58
C GLY A 7 0.47 15.95 -13.26
N VAL A 8 0.01 14.69 -13.30
CA VAL A 8 -0.20 13.83 -12.12
C VAL A 8 1.11 13.14 -11.70
N ASP A 9 2.23 13.78 -12.00
CA ASP A 9 3.56 13.25 -11.77
C ASP A 9 3.88 13.26 -10.28
N GLY A 10 3.89 12.06 -9.70
CA GLY A 10 4.71 11.79 -8.52
C GLY A 10 3.97 11.66 -7.19
N MET A 11 2.98 10.76 -7.10
CA MET A 11 2.71 10.10 -5.82
C MET A 11 3.90 9.14 -5.56
N PRO A 12 4.75 9.38 -4.55
CA PRO A 12 5.93 8.54 -4.34
C PRO A 12 5.52 7.14 -3.85
N PRO A 13 6.24 6.08 -4.25
CA PRO A 13 6.03 4.76 -3.67
C PRO A 13 6.37 4.81 -2.18
N ILE A 14 5.45 4.30 -1.35
CA ILE A 14 5.62 4.11 0.09
C ILE A 14 6.75 3.09 0.34
N LYS A 15 8.01 3.54 0.30
CA LYS A 15 9.14 2.78 0.81
C LYS A 15 9.01 2.74 2.32
N GLY A 16 8.58 1.61 2.86
CA GLY A 16 8.52 1.36 4.31
C GLY A 16 9.90 1.53 4.97
N PRO A 17 9.95 1.80 6.28
CA PRO A 17 11.20 2.05 6.97
C PRO A 17 11.96 0.72 7.17
N GLY A 18 12.84 0.39 6.24
CA GLY A 18 13.92 -0.56 6.47
C GLY A 18 15.00 0.10 7.32
N GLY A 19 14.83 0.08 8.65
CA GLY A 19 15.81 0.61 9.60
C GLY A 19 16.73 -0.51 10.10
N GLU A 20 17.98 -0.52 9.66
CA GLU A 20 19.05 -1.30 10.29
C GLU A 20 19.40 -0.69 11.65
N ILE A 21 19.16 -1.42 12.74
CA ILE A 21 19.44 -0.98 14.11
C ILE A 21 20.86 -1.40 14.53
N GLY A 22 21.80 -0.45 14.47
CA GLY A 22 23.10 -0.55 15.14
C GLY A 22 22.96 -0.45 16.67
N PRO A 23 23.94 -0.95 17.45
CA PRO A 23 23.80 -1.05 18.89
C PRO A 23 24.11 0.29 19.58
N GLY A 24 23.05 1.02 19.97
CA GLY A 24 23.17 2.06 20.99
C GLY A 24 22.26 3.27 20.81
N ALA A 25 21.10 3.29 21.48
CA ALA A 25 20.40 4.53 21.84
C ALA A 25 19.53 4.32 23.09
N ARG A 26 19.49 5.33 23.95
CA ARG A 26 19.00 5.32 25.34
C ARG A 26 17.48 5.45 25.45
N LEU A 27 16.90 4.83 26.48
CA LEU A 27 15.46 4.88 26.81
C LEU A 27 15.04 6.27 27.31
N GLY A 28 14.11 6.91 26.59
CA GLY A 28 13.44 8.16 26.96
C GLY A 28 11.93 8.04 26.75
N HIS A 29 11.16 8.87 27.46
CA HIS A 29 9.70 8.87 27.55
C HIS A 29 9.00 8.70 26.18
N GLY A 30 7.99 7.83 26.14
CA GLY A 30 7.31 7.37 24.94
C GLY A 30 6.81 8.49 24.04
N ARG A 31 7.43 8.58 22.86
CA ARG A 31 6.95 9.35 21.72
C ARG A 31 5.95 8.47 20.97
N VAL A 32 4.67 8.83 20.96
CA VAL A 32 3.73 8.27 19.98
C VAL A 32 4.09 8.90 18.64
N GLU A 33 4.92 8.19 17.87
CA GLU A 33 5.10 8.50 16.45
C GLU A 33 3.73 8.27 15.78
N HIS A 34 3.34 9.24 14.94
CA HIS A 34 2.08 9.32 14.22
C HIS A 34 1.49 7.94 13.86
N VAL A 35 0.49 7.48 14.62
CA VAL A 35 -0.28 6.28 14.25
C VAL A 35 -0.99 6.63 12.97
N SER A 36 -0.57 6.02 11.86
CA SER A 36 -1.23 6.28 10.59
C SER A 36 -2.64 5.71 10.70
N GLU A 37 -3.63 6.38 10.12
CA GLU A 37 -5.01 5.87 10.10
C GLU A 37 -5.07 4.44 9.54
N TYR A 38 -4.08 4.08 8.70
CA TYR A 38 -3.82 2.74 8.17
C TYR A 38 -3.47 1.68 9.23
N ASP A 39 -2.87 2.05 10.37
CA ASP A 39 -2.48 1.12 11.44
C ASP A 39 -3.64 0.77 12.38
N ILE A 40 -4.73 1.57 12.36
CA ILE A 40 -5.94 1.35 13.16
C ILE A 40 -7.02 0.62 12.35
N LEU A 41 -6.87 0.56 11.02
CA LEU A 41 -7.80 -0.17 10.14
C LEU A 41 -7.64 -1.68 10.33
N PRO A 42 -8.74 -2.43 10.53
CA PRO A 42 -8.68 -3.88 10.66
C PRO A 42 -8.05 -4.51 9.41
N HIS A 43 -6.94 -5.23 9.57
CA HIS A 43 -6.40 -6.04 8.49
C HIS A 43 -7.39 -7.14 8.11
N HIS A 44 -7.89 -7.09 6.88
CA HIS A 44 -8.87 -8.05 6.39
C HIS A 44 -8.31 -9.46 6.18
N ASN A 45 -6.98 -9.63 6.14
CA ASN A 45 -6.29 -10.92 5.89
C ASN A 45 -6.81 -11.68 4.66
N ARG A 46 -7.32 -10.96 3.67
CA ARG A 46 -8.01 -11.48 2.47
C ARG A 46 -7.45 -10.90 1.17
N CYS A 47 -6.24 -10.36 1.24
CA CYS A 47 -5.54 -9.88 0.05
C CYS A 47 -4.83 -11.05 -0.61
N GLU A 48 -5.01 -11.17 -1.92
CA GLU A 48 -4.43 -12.21 -2.75
C GLU A 48 -3.58 -11.57 -3.87
N PRO A 49 -2.46 -12.20 -4.30
CA PRO A 49 -1.67 -11.69 -5.42
C PRO A 49 -2.47 -11.64 -6.72
N ILE A 50 -2.33 -10.57 -7.50
CA ILE A 50 -3.01 -10.42 -8.78
C ILE A 50 -2.46 -11.44 -9.81
N THR A 51 -3.34 -12.25 -10.36
CA THR A 51 -3.04 -13.27 -11.38
C THR A 51 -3.56 -12.89 -12.76
N ILE A 52 -4.59 -12.04 -12.84
CA ILE A 52 -5.19 -11.54 -14.10
C ILE A 52 -4.14 -10.77 -14.89
N THR A 53 -3.84 -11.21 -16.11
CA THR A 53 -2.79 -10.65 -16.97
C THR A 53 -3.03 -9.18 -17.32
N LEU A 54 -4.28 -8.74 -17.46
CA LEU A 54 -4.63 -7.33 -17.69
C LEU A 54 -4.20 -6.41 -16.53
N CYS A 55 -4.10 -6.96 -15.32
CA CYS A 55 -3.85 -6.21 -14.10
C CYS A 55 -2.41 -6.35 -13.58
N LYS A 56 -1.51 -7.03 -14.31
CA LYS A 56 -0.13 -7.29 -13.84
C LYS A 56 0.79 -6.07 -13.87
N ASP A 57 0.47 -5.07 -14.69
CA ASP A 57 1.30 -3.89 -14.91
C ASP A 57 0.69 -2.62 -14.31
N ILE A 58 0.07 -2.76 -13.13
CA ILE A 58 -0.50 -1.64 -12.37
C ILE A 58 0.28 -1.40 -11.08
N GLN A 59 0.00 -0.29 -10.40
CA GLN A 59 0.77 0.17 -9.23
C GLN A 59 0.62 -0.72 -7.98
N TYR A 60 -0.28 -1.70 -7.99
CA TYR A 60 -0.52 -2.62 -6.88
C TYR A 60 -0.53 -4.07 -7.37
N ASN A 61 -0.06 -4.97 -6.52
CA ASN A 61 0.16 -6.38 -6.84
C ASN A 61 -0.78 -7.33 -6.09
N THR A 62 -1.61 -6.81 -5.19
CA THR A 62 -2.58 -7.59 -4.42
C THR A 62 -3.98 -7.01 -4.54
N THR A 63 -4.98 -7.89 -4.55
CA THR A 63 -6.40 -7.53 -4.56
C THR A 63 -7.11 -8.19 -3.37
N ILE A 64 -8.10 -7.50 -2.81
CA ILE A 64 -8.96 -8.08 -1.77
C ILE A 64 -10.06 -8.94 -2.40
N MET A 65 -10.35 -10.11 -1.80
CA MET A 65 -11.43 -11.00 -2.23
C MET A 65 -12.49 -11.20 -1.13
N PRO A 66 -13.80 -11.24 -1.45
CA PRO A 66 -14.39 -11.04 -2.77
C PRO A 66 -14.25 -9.59 -3.21
N ASN A 67 -14.23 -9.38 -4.52
CA ASN A 67 -14.18 -8.05 -5.10
C ASN A 67 -15.55 -7.34 -5.02
N LEU A 68 -15.64 -6.12 -5.55
CA LEU A 68 -16.87 -5.32 -5.55
C LEU A 68 -18.05 -5.99 -6.29
N LEU A 69 -17.74 -6.82 -7.30
CA LEU A 69 -18.73 -7.59 -8.07
C LEU A 69 -19.10 -8.92 -7.40
N LYS A 70 -18.53 -9.21 -6.23
CA LYS A 70 -18.72 -10.45 -5.45
C LYS A 70 -18.15 -11.71 -6.10
N HIS A 71 -17.19 -11.58 -7.01
CA HIS A 71 -16.41 -12.74 -7.45
C HIS A 71 -15.53 -13.21 -6.28
N HIS A 72 -15.47 -14.52 -6.06
CA HIS A 72 -14.74 -15.12 -4.95
C HIS A 72 -13.32 -15.53 -5.34
N SER A 73 -13.04 -15.61 -6.63
CA SER A 73 -11.71 -15.83 -7.20
C SER A 73 -11.43 -14.84 -8.32
N GLN A 74 -10.16 -14.74 -8.71
CA GLN A 74 -9.75 -13.94 -9.87
C GLN A 74 -10.04 -14.62 -11.22
N GLU A 75 -10.30 -15.93 -11.21
CA GLU A 75 -10.71 -16.69 -12.41
C GLU A 75 -12.17 -16.42 -12.79
N GLU A 76 -13.02 -16.14 -11.79
CA GLU A 76 -14.42 -15.76 -11.98
C GLU A 76 -14.59 -14.31 -12.47
N ALA A 77 -13.52 -13.51 -12.45
CA ALA A 77 -13.59 -12.05 -12.58
C ALA A 77 -13.49 -11.50 -14.00
#